data_AF-A0A351MQ91-F1
#
_entry.id   AF-A0A351MQ91-F1
#
_cell.length_a   1.000
_cell.length_b   1.000
_cell.length_c   1.000
_cell.angle_alpha   90.00
_cell.angle_beta   90.00
_cell.angle_gamma   90.00
#
_symmetry.space_group_name_H-M   'P 1'
#
loop_
_entity.id
_entity.type
_entity.pdbx_description
1 polymer ?
#
loop_
_entity_poly.entity_id
_entity_poly.type
_entity_poly.pdbx_seq_one_letter_code
_entity_poly.pdbx_strand_id
1 'polypeptide(L)'
;MKVARHIVEARRESIASLVRQRGYLPIQVISQRFRISPATARRDLDELVSQRLLTRTHGGALSDFNRDFASLAERRTTETEAKRLIGLSAAAMVKSGMTLYIDAGTTPLA
;
A
#
# COMPACT_ATOMS: atom_id res chain seq x y z
N MET A 1 21.13 28.27 6.49
CA MET A 1 20.08 28.32 7.53
C MET A 1 19.38 26.97 7.58
N LYS A 2 19.27 26.33 8.76
CA LYS A 2 18.67 25.00 8.90
C LYS A 2 17.15 25.16 9.09
N VAL A 3 16.35 24.59 8.18
CA VAL A 3 14.89 24.61 8.30
C VAL A 3 14.49 23.83 9.57
N ALA A 4 13.54 24.34 10.34
CA ALA A 4 13.08 23.69 11.56
C ALA A 4 12.52 22.29 11.27
N ARG A 5 12.78 21.33 12.18
CA ARG A 5 12.45 19.90 11.99
C ARG A 5 10.96 19.66 11.75
N HIS A 6 10.09 20.30 12.53
CA HIS A 6 8.63 20.15 12.40
C HIS A 6 8.11 20.57 11.00
N ILE A 7 8.74 21.56 10.35
CA ILE A 7 8.38 21.99 8.99
C ILE A 7 8.73 20.90 7.98
N VAL A 8 9.86 20.22 8.17
CA VAL A 8 10.30 19.12 7.31
C VAL A 8 9.36 17.91 7.48
N GLU A 9 8.98 17.58 8.71
CA GLU A 9 8.07 16.47 9.02
C GLU A 9 6.67 16.71 8.44
N ALA A 10 6.07 17.88 8.66
CA ALA A 10 4.76 18.24 8.09
C ALA A 10 4.76 18.20 6.55
N ARG A 11 5.87 18.62 5.92
CA ARG A 11 6.04 18.52 4.46
C ARG A 11 6.08 17.06 4.00
N ARG A 12 6.85 16.21 4.69
CA ARG A 12 6.97 14.77 4.38
C ARG A 12 5.62 14.06 4.50
N GLU A 13 4.85 14.33 5.55
CA GLU A 13 3.50 13.80 5.72
C GLU A 13 2.58 14.21 4.57
N SER A 14 2.64 15.49 4.16
CA SER A 14 1.87 16.01 3.05
C SER A 14 2.25 15.37 1.71
N ILE A 15 3.56 15.14 1.47
CA ILE A 15 4.05 14.42 0.29
C ILE A 15 3.52 12.98 0.29
N ALA A 16 3.65 12.26 1.40
CA ALA A 16 3.19 10.87 1.51
C ALA A 16 1.68 10.75 1.27
N SER A 17 0.89 11.67 1.85
CA SER A 17 -0.56 11.72 1.63
C SER A 17 -0.90 11.94 0.16
N LEU A 18 -0.23 12.88 -0.51
CA LEU A 18 -0.48 13.19 -1.92
C LEU A 18 -0.08 12.02 -2.83
N VAL A 19 1.03 11.34 -2.56
CA VAL A 19 1.45 10.17 -3.34
C VAL A 19 0.45 9.01 -3.12
N ARG A 20 -0.03 8.77 -1.89
CA ARG A 20 -1.10 7.78 -1.63
C ARG A 20 -2.38 8.09 -2.43
N GLN A 21 -2.79 9.35 -2.47
CA GLN A 21 -3.99 9.74 -3.22
C GLN A 21 -3.83 9.59 -4.74
N ARG A 22 -2.63 9.84 -5.28
CA ARG A 22 -2.37 9.88 -6.72
C ARG A 22 -1.77 8.59 -7.29
N GLY A 23 -1.35 7.66 -6.44
CA GLY A 23 -0.63 6.44 -6.80
C GLY A 23 0.82 6.68 -7.20
N TYR A 24 1.09 7.69 -8.01
CA TYR A 24 2.43 8.08 -8.47
C TYR A 24 2.58 9.61 -8.49
N LEU A 25 3.77 10.11 -8.13
CA LEU A 25 4.17 11.49 -8.40
C LEU A 25 5.60 11.61 -8.91
N PRO A 26 5.83 12.33 -10.03
CA PRO A 26 7.16 12.73 -10.46
C PRO A 26 7.83 13.69 -9.47
N ILE A 27 9.15 13.63 -9.39
CA ILE A 27 9.91 14.50 -8.49
C ILE A 27 9.75 15.98 -8.83
N GLN A 28 9.64 16.32 -10.12
CA GLN A 28 9.41 17.68 -10.58
C GLN A 28 8.09 18.24 -10.06
N VAL A 29 7.04 17.41 -10.04
CA VAL A 29 5.71 17.78 -9.52
C VAL A 29 5.80 18.02 -8.01
N ILE A 30 6.50 17.16 -7.28
CA ILE A 30 6.74 17.34 -5.83
C ILE A 30 7.49 18.65 -5.58
N SER A 31 8.59 18.88 -6.31
CA SER A 31 9.38 20.11 -6.20
C SER A 31 8.56 21.37 -6.46
N GLN A 32 7.76 21.39 -7.51
CA GLN A 32 6.90 22.54 -7.85
C GLN A 32 5.80 22.75 -6.81
N ARG A 33 5.08 21.68 -6.44
CA ARG A 33 3.95 21.74 -5.50
C ARG A 33 4.36 22.24 -4.12
N PHE A 34 5.49 21.77 -3.62
CA PHE A 34 6.00 22.10 -2.29
C PHE A 34 7.01 23.23 -2.29
N ARG A 35 7.31 23.83 -3.46
CA ARG A 35 8.29 24.90 -3.65
C ARG A 35 9.66 24.57 -3.06
N ILE A 36 10.12 23.34 -3.31
CA ILE A 36 11.43 22.84 -2.85
C ILE A 36 12.30 22.44 -4.03
N SER A 37 13.62 22.47 -3.84
CA SER A 37 14.54 21.98 -4.88
C SER A 37 14.37 20.47 -5.11
N PRO A 38 14.72 19.96 -6.30
CA PRO A 38 14.74 18.52 -6.56
C PRO A 38 15.62 17.75 -5.56
N ALA A 39 16.74 18.33 -5.13
CA ALA A 39 17.61 17.71 -4.13
C ALA A 39 16.94 17.58 -2.75
N THR A 40 16.10 18.54 -2.34
CA THR A 40 15.32 18.44 -1.10
C THR A 40 14.19 17.42 -1.25
N ALA A 41 13.50 17.40 -2.40
CA ALA A 41 12.47 16.40 -2.67
C ALA A 41 13.04 14.98 -2.63
N ARG A 42 14.24 14.73 -3.20
CA ARG A 42 14.92 13.42 -3.11
C ARG A 42 15.15 13.02 -1.65
N ARG A 43 15.71 13.92 -0.83
CA ARG A 43 15.97 13.66 0.60
C ARG A 43 14.70 13.39 1.42
N ASP A 44 13.59 14.04 1.09
CA ASP A 44 12.31 13.77 1.74
C ASP A 44 11.74 12.40 1.32
N LEU A 45 11.81 12.08 0.03
CA LEU A 45 11.39 10.78 -0.47
C LEU A 45 12.23 9.65 0.11
N ASP A 46 13.54 9.85 0.25
CA ASP A 46 14.45 8.85 0.83
C ASP A 46 14.12 8.53 2.28
N GLU A 47 13.70 9.54 3.06
CA GLU A 47 13.18 9.31 4.40
C GLU A 47 11.85 8.54 4.38
N LEU A 48 10.92 8.95 3.51
CA LEU A 48 9.62 8.28 3.43
C LEU A 48 9.77 6.81 3.00
N VAL A 49 10.75 6.51 2.15
CA VAL A 49 11.08 5.15 1.72
C VAL A 49 11.75 4.36 2.85
N SER A 50 12.67 4.96 3.62
CA SER A 50 13.29 4.28 4.77
C SER A 50 12.25 3.92 5.84
N GLN A 51 11.19 4.70 5.95
CA GLN A 51 10.03 4.45 6.80
C GLN A 51 8.97 3.53 6.18
N ARG A 52 9.21 2.99 4.96
CA ARG A 52 8.26 2.15 4.21
C ARG A 52 6.88 2.79 4.02
N LEU A 53 6.87 4.11 3.86
CA LEU A 53 5.64 4.87 3.58
C LEU A 53 5.37 5.00 2.09
N LEU A 54 6.41 4.90 1.26
CA LEU A 54 6.39 5.04 -0.20
C LEU A 54 7.43 4.12 -0.84
N THR A 55 7.29 3.85 -2.14
CA THR A 55 8.30 3.17 -2.95
C THR A 55 8.98 4.16 -3.89
N ARG A 56 10.32 4.11 -4.00
CA ARG A 56 11.10 4.99 -4.88
C ARG A 56 11.05 4.50 -6.33
N THR A 57 11.03 5.43 -7.28
CA THR A 57 11.30 5.17 -8.70
C THR A 57 12.43 6.08 -9.18
N HIS A 58 12.98 5.82 -10.37
CA HIS A 58 13.98 6.70 -10.98
C HIS A 58 13.48 8.15 -11.15
N GLY A 59 12.18 8.33 -11.40
CA GLY A 59 11.59 9.64 -11.70
C GLY A 59 10.79 10.29 -10.57
N GLY A 60 10.54 9.59 -9.45
CA GLY A 60 9.57 10.06 -8.44
C GLY A 60 9.28 9.02 -7.36
N ALA A 61 8.05 9.02 -6.85
CA ALA A 61 7.60 8.08 -5.82
C ALA A 61 6.24 7.47 -6.15
N LEU A 62 6.08 6.20 -5.78
CA LEU A 62 4.85 5.44 -5.84
C LEU A 62 4.28 5.26 -4.43
N SER A 63 2.96 5.20 -4.32
CA SER A 63 2.30 4.77 -3.10
C SER A 63 2.71 3.33 -2.80
N ASP A 64 3.14 3.06 -1.57
CA ASP A 64 3.39 1.68 -1.16
C ASP A 64 2.04 0.97 -1.01
N PHE A 65 1.65 0.24 -2.06
CA PHE A 65 0.35 -0.45 -2.19
C PHE A 65 0.15 -1.45 -1.04
N ASN A 66 1.23 -1.95 -0.43
CA ASN A 66 1.17 -3.03 0.55
C ASN A 66 0.76 -2.62 1.97
N ARG A 67 0.74 -1.32 2.32
CA ARG A 67 0.34 -0.90 3.69
C ARG A 67 -1.15 -1.09 3.98
N ASP A 68 -2.00 -1.08 2.96
CA ASP A 68 -3.46 -1.20 3.13
C ASP A 68 -3.96 -2.66 3.04
N PHE A 69 -3.09 -3.62 2.69
CA PHE A 69 -3.44 -5.03 2.73
C PHE A 69 -3.11 -5.61 4.11
N ALA A 70 -4.15 -6.03 4.82
CA ALA A 70 -3.98 -6.86 6.00
C ALA A 70 -3.09 -8.07 5.68
N SER A 71 -2.17 -8.37 6.59
CA SER A 71 -1.26 -9.51 6.48
C SER A 71 -2.04 -10.82 6.30
N LEU A 72 -1.38 -11.87 5.80
CA LEU A 72 -2.03 -13.18 5.67
C LEU A 72 -2.57 -13.67 7.02
N ALA A 73 -1.86 -13.41 8.12
CA ALA A 73 -2.29 -13.79 9.47
C ALA A 73 -3.56 -13.03 9.90
N GLU A 74 -3.61 -11.72 9.70
CA GLU A 74 -4.80 -10.91 9.98
C GLU A 74 -5.97 -11.33 9.08
N ARG A 75 -5.73 -11.46 7.77
CA ARG A 75 -6.72 -11.93 6.81
C ARG A 75 -7.20 -13.34 7.10
N ARG A 76 -6.49 -14.18 7.85
CA ARG A 76 -6.99 -15.50 8.26
C ARG A 76 -8.09 -15.37 9.31
N THR A 77 -7.97 -14.42 10.22
CA THR A 77 -8.89 -14.25 11.35
C THR A 77 -10.02 -13.25 11.09
N THR A 78 -9.93 -12.42 10.06
CA THR A 78 -11.04 -11.51 9.66
C THR A 78 -12.19 -12.27 9.01
N GLU A 79 -13.46 -11.93 9.32
CA GLU A 79 -14.65 -12.46 8.65
C GLU A 79 -14.68 -14.01 8.52
N THR A 80 -14.21 -14.73 9.53
CA THR A 80 -14.10 -16.20 9.48
C THR A 80 -15.44 -16.87 9.22
N GLU A 81 -16.51 -16.40 9.85
CA GLU A 81 -17.85 -16.95 9.66
C GLU A 81 -18.37 -16.75 8.23
N ALA A 82 -18.14 -15.58 7.64
CA ALA A 82 -18.54 -15.33 6.25
C ALA A 82 -17.81 -16.27 5.28
N LYS A 83 -16.51 -16.52 5.50
CA LYS A 83 -15.75 -17.47 4.67
C LYS A 83 -16.23 -18.90 4.84
N ARG A 84 -16.56 -19.31 6.07
CA ARG A 84 -17.14 -20.62 6.36
C ARG A 84 -18.46 -20.81 5.60
N LEU A 85 -19.32 -19.79 5.60
CA LEU A 85 -20.59 -19.81 4.85
C LEU A 85 -20.37 -19.89 3.33
N ILE A 86 -19.38 -19.17 2.79
CA ILE A 86 -18.98 -19.29 1.39
C ILE A 86 -18.53 -20.72 1.08
N GLY A 87 -17.70 -21.32 1.94
CA GLY A 87 -17.21 -22.69 1.79
C GLY A 87 -18.35 -23.72 1.77
N LEU A 88 -19.32 -23.61 2.68
CA LEU A 88 -20.50 -24.46 2.68
C LEU A 88 -21.33 -24.34 1.40
N SER A 89 -21.55 -23.10 0.94
CA SER A 89 -22.31 -22.87 -0.29
C SER A 89 -21.57 -23.43 -1.52
N ALA A 90 -20.25 -23.26 -1.60
CA ALA A 90 -19.44 -23.79 -2.69
C ALA A 90 -19.41 -25.32 -2.67
N ALA A 91 -19.27 -25.94 -1.48
CA ALA A 91 -19.26 -27.39 -1.32
C ALA A 91 -20.57 -28.04 -1.81
N ALA A 92 -21.71 -27.38 -1.59
CA ALA A 92 -23.01 -27.87 -2.08
C ALA A 92 -23.12 -27.88 -3.61
N MET A 93 -22.26 -27.17 -4.33
CA MET A 93 -22.24 -27.13 -5.80
C MET A 93 -21.36 -28.23 -6.41
N VAL A 94 -20.51 -28.88 -5.61
CA VAL A 94 -19.56 -29.90 -6.08
C VAL A 94 -20.28 -31.21 -6.37
N LYS A 95 -19.97 -31.81 -7.52
CA LYS A 95 -20.51 -33.11 -7.96
C LYS A 95 -19.39 -34.09 -8.28
N SER A 96 -19.71 -35.38 -8.22
CA SER A 96 -18.77 -36.45 -8.57
C SER A 96 -18.27 -36.29 -10.01
N GLY A 97 -16.97 -36.53 -10.20
CA GLY A 97 -16.30 -36.39 -11.50
C GLY A 97 -15.85 -34.97 -11.85
N MET A 98 -16.14 -33.96 -11.02
CA MET A 98 -15.62 -32.61 -11.23
C MET A 98 -14.14 -32.51 -10.88
N THR A 99 -13.39 -31.73 -11.67
CA THR A 99 -12.06 -31.25 -11.30
C THR A 99 -12.20 -29.81 -10.81
N LEU A 100 -11.65 -29.52 -9.63
CA LEU A 100 -11.73 -28.21 -8.99
C LEU A 100 -10.35 -27.57 -8.95
N TYR A 101 -10.31 -26.27 -9.25
CA TYR A 101 -9.15 -25.42 -8.99
C TYR A 101 -9.48 -24.51 -7.80
N ILE A 102 -8.60 -24.49 -6.81
CA ILE A 102 -8.76 -23.69 -5.60
C ILE A 102 -7.61 -22.69 -5.54
N ASP A 103 -7.96 -21.40 -5.51
CA ASP A 103 -6.99 -20.32 -5.48
C ASP A 103 -6.27 -20.22 -4.11
N ALA A 104 -5.12 -19.56 -4.10
CA ALA A 104 -4.41 -19.25 -2.87
C ALA A 104 -5.10 -18.09 -2.13
N GLY A 105 -5.45 -18.28 -0.86
CA GLY A 105 -6.04 -17.21 -0.07
C GLY A 105 -6.54 -17.70 1.29
N THR A 106 -7.06 -16.77 2.09
CA THR A 106 -7.61 -17.11 3.41
C THR A 106 -9.07 -17.54 3.35
N THR A 107 -9.79 -17.22 2.28
CA THR A 107 -11.18 -17.64 2.07
C THR A 107 -11.30 -19.14 1.80
N PRO A 108 -10.48 -19.77 0.94
CA PRO A 108 -10.55 -21.21 0.72
C PRO A 108 -9.95 -22.06 1.86
N LEU A 109 -9.24 -21.44 2.81
CA LEU A 109 -8.61 -22.11 3.97
C LEU A 109 -9.47 -22.10 5.24
N ALA A 110 -10.59 -21.38 5.24
CA ALA A 110 -11.43 -21.12 6.42
C ALA A 110 -12.54 -22.15 6.62
#